data_AF-A0A060H3L2-F1
#
_entry.id   AF-A0A060H3L2-F1
#
_cell.length_a   1.000
_cell.length_b   1.000
_cell.length_c   1.000
_cell.angle_alpha   90.00
_cell.angle_beta   90.00
_cell.angle_gamma   90.00
#
_symmetry.space_group_name_H-M   'P 1'
#
loop_
_entity.id
_entity.type
_entity.pdbx_description
1 polymer ?
#
loop_
_entity_poly.entity_id
_entity_poly.type
_entity_poly.pdbx_seq_one_letter_code
_entity_poly.pdbx_strand_id
1 'polypeptide(L)' 'MLLQPCEEPPLPRVETVRDLLSQTLGWRLAYEHCAAQVRCVAAWGQAASVGQPWSADGCGEEAE' A
#
# COMPACT_ATOMS: atom_id res chain seq x y z
N MET A 1 9.72 11.18 1.59
CA MET A 1 8.92 10.25 2.41
C MET A 1 9.56 8.88 2.27
N LEU A 2 10.14 8.33 3.33
CA LEU A 2 10.50 6.92 3.37
C LEU A 2 9.20 6.14 3.54
N LEU A 3 8.86 5.27 2.58
CA LEU A 3 7.76 4.32 2.75
C LEU A 3 8.05 3.52 4.03
N GLN A 4 7.20 3.66 5.04
CA GLN A 4 7.31 2.78 6.19
C GLN A 4 6.93 1.37 5.74
N PRO A 5 7.63 0.32 6.20
CA PRO A 5 7.22 -1.04 5.95
C PRO A 5 5.76 -1.21 6.41
N CYS A 6 5.00 -2.07 5.73
CA CYS A 6 3.66 -2.44 6.17
C CYS A 6 3.78 -3.20 7.51
N GLU A 7 3.96 -2.48 8.60
CA GLU A 7 4.05 -3.04 9.94
C GLU A 7 2.67 -3.54 10.35
N GLU A 8 2.66 -4.70 10.99
CA GLU A 8 1.47 -5.23 11.62
C GLU A 8 1.05 -4.29 12.77
N PRO A 9 -0.10 -3.59 12.70
CA PRO A 9 -0.62 -2.85 13.84
C PRO A 9 -0.80 -3.77 15.06
N PRO A 10 -0.56 -3.28 16.27
CA PRO A 10 -0.81 -4.04 17.49
C PRO A 10 -2.30 -4.40 17.57
N LEU A 11 -2.63 -5.69 17.50
CA LEU A 11 -4.00 -6.16 17.55
C LEU A 11 -4.55 -6.05 18.98
N PRO A 12 -5.67 -5.33 19.21
CA PRO A 12 -6.31 -5.29 20.51
C PRO A 12 -6.86 -6.66 20.90
N ARG A 13 -6.97 -6.93 22.22
CA ARG A 13 -7.56 -8.19 22.71
C ARG A 13 -8.97 -8.36 22.12
N VAL A 14 -9.20 -9.52 21.53
CA VAL A 14 -10.40 -9.82 20.78
C VAL A 14 -11.43 -10.46 21.71
N GLU A 15 -12.56 -9.79 21.95
CA GLU A 15 -13.60 -10.29 22.85
C GLU A 15 -14.63 -11.18 22.13
N THR A 16 -14.81 -10.99 20.81
CA THR A 16 -15.78 -11.75 20.01
C THR A 16 -15.25 -12.16 18.62
N VAL A 17 -15.84 -13.20 18.02
CA VAL A 17 -15.54 -13.62 16.64
C VAL A 17 -15.77 -12.49 15.64
N ARG A 18 -16.77 -11.62 15.87
CA ARG A 18 -17.02 -10.44 15.05
C ARG A 18 -15.83 -9.49 15.07
N ASP A 19 -15.27 -9.23 16.25
CA ASP A 19 -14.15 -8.31 16.40
C ASP A 19 -12.88 -8.88 15.75
N LEU A 20 -12.69 -10.21 15.78
CA LEU A 20 -11.63 -10.89 15.03
C LEU A 20 -11.75 -10.67 13.52
N LEU A 21 -12.96 -10.85 12.99
CA LEU A 21 -13.24 -10.69 11.57
C LEU A 21 -13.05 -9.24 11.13
N SER A 22 -13.55 -8.28 11.91
CA SER A 22 -13.37 -6.85 11.63
C SER A 22 -11.90 -6.44 11.64
N GLN A 23 -11.11 -6.91 12.61
CA GLN A 23 -9.67 -6.63 12.66
C GLN A 23 -8.93 -7.25 11.48
N THR A 24 -9.24 -8.50 11.13
CA THR A 24 -8.60 -9.21 10.01
C THR A 24 -8.89 -8.53 8.67
N LEU A 25 -10.15 -8.10 8.45
CA LEU A 25 -10.54 -7.39 7.24
C LEU A 25 -9.90 -6.00 7.16
N GLY A 26 -9.84 -5.28 8.29
CA GLY A 26 -9.14 -4.00 8.37
C GLY A 26 -7.64 -4.13 8.05
N TRP A 27 -7.00 -5.18 8.56
CA TRP A 27 -5.60 -5.48 8.28
C TRP A 27 -5.36 -5.79 6.80
N ARG A 28 -6.23 -6.62 6.20
CA ARG A 28 -6.16 -6.93 4.77
C ARG A 28 -6.29 -5.68 3.91
N LEU A 29 -7.25 -4.81 4.21
CA LEU A 29 -7.45 -3.56 3.47
C LEU A 29 -6.23 -2.64 3.59
N ALA A 30 -5.70 -2.48 4.81
CA ALA A 30 -4.51 -1.68 5.05
C ALA A 30 -3.28 -2.23 4.31
N TYR A 31 -3.12 -3.56 4.31
CA TYR A 31 -2.05 -4.23 3.57
C TYR A 31 -2.19 -4.06 2.06
N GLU A 32 -3.40 -4.21 1.50
CA GLU A 32 -3.66 -3.99 0.07
C GLU A 32 -3.33 -2.54 -0.34
N HIS A 33 -3.71 -1.56 0.48
CA HIS A 33 -3.37 -0.15 0.25
C HIS A 33 -1.85 0.10 0.31
N CYS A 34 -1.18 -0.43 1.32
CA CYS A 34 0.28 -0.33 1.45
C CYS A 34 1.01 -0.98 0.27
N ALA A 35 0.56 -2.17 -0.15
CA ALA A 35 1.11 -2.88 -1.30
C ALA A 35 0.93 -2.08 -2.61
N ALA A 36 -0.20 -1.40 -2.78
CA ALA A 36 -0.42 -0.51 -3.92
C ALA A 36 0.56 0.68 -3.91
N GLN A 37 0.75 1.35 -2.76
CA GLN A 37 1.71 2.44 -2.62
C GLN A 37 3.15 2.00 -2.92
N VAL A 38 3.58 0.84 -2.40
CA VAL A 38 4.92 0.29 -2.66
C VAL A 38 5.10 -0.01 -4.15
N ARG A 39 4.11 -0.62 -4.81
CA ARG A 39 4.14 -0.86 -6.26
C ARG A 39 4.24 0.44 -7.05
N CYS A 40 3.50 1.47 -6.65
CA CYS A 40 3.58 2.80 -7.25
C CYS A 40 4.99 3.39 -7.16
N VAL A 41 5.58 3.42 -5.96
CA VAL A 41 6.94 3.96 -5.79
C VAL A 41 7.99 3.12 -6.53
N ALA A 42 7.82 1.79 -6.59
CA ALA A 42 8.69 0.93 -7.36
C ALA A 42 8.60 1.22 -8.87
N ALA A 43 7.39 1.39 -9.40
CA ALA A 43 7.15 1.73 -10.79
C ALA A 43 7.68 3.12 -11.13
N TRP A 44 7.46 4.10 -10.25
CA TRP A 44 8.07 5.43 -10.35
C TRP A 44 9.61 5.35 -10.37
N GLY A 45 10.21 4.57 -9.48
CA GLY A 45 11.67 4.39 -9.43
C GLY A 45 12.24 3.75 -10.69
N GLN A 46 11.55 2.76 -11.26
CA GLN A 46 11.90 2.17 -12.55
C GLN A 46 11.79 3.20 -13.67
N ALA A 47 10.70 3.95 -13.74
CA ALA A 47 10.48 4.97 -14.77
C ALA A 47 11.49 6.11 -14.66
N ALA A 48 11.83 6.53 -13.43
CA ALA A 48 12.88 7.50 -13.16
C ALA A 48 14.27 7.03 -13.64
N SER A 49 14.57 5.73 -13.49
CA SER A 49 15.87 5.16 -13.92
C SER A 49 16.09 5.24 -15.43
N VAL A 50 15.02 5.30 -16.22
CA VAL A 50 15.06 5.47 -17.68
C VAL A 50 14.74 6.91 -18.12
N GLY A 51 14.74 7.86 -17.18
CA GLY A 51 14.54 9.29 -17.46
C GLY A 51 13.07 9.71 -17.67
N GLN A 52 12.10 8.86 -17.32
CA GLN A 52 10.67 9.12 -17.49
C GLN A 52 9.88 9.01 -16.16
N PRO A 53 10.25 9.75 -15.09
CA PRO A 53 9.64 9.64 -13.77
C PRO A 53 8.13 9.97 -13.73
N TRP A 54 7.61 10.62 -14.76
CA TRP A 54 6.20 11.01 -14.88
C TRP A 54 5.40 10.09 -15.82
N SER A 55 5.95 8.94 -16.21
CA SER A 55 5.21 7.94 -17.00
C SER A 55 3.96 7.48 -16.24
N ALA A 56 2.82 7.38 -16.93
CA ALA A 56 1.56 6.88 -16.39
C ALA A 56 1.65 5.44 -15.85
N ASP A 57 2.60 4.65 -16.36
CA ASP A 57 2.92 3.31 -15.86
C ASP A 57 3.46 3.34 -14.42
N GLY A 58 3.96 4.51 -13.98
CA GLY A 58 4.65 4.75 -12.73
C GLY A 58 3.78 5.18 -11.54
N CYS A 59 2.45 5.26 -11.70
CA CYS A 59 1.51 5.81 -10.70
C CYS A 59 1.39 7.35 -10.68
N GLY A 60 1.64 8.01 -11.82
CA GLY A 60 1.10 9.34 -12.08
C GLY A 60 -0.29 9.21 -12.70
N GLU A 61 -1.34 9.57 -11.96
CA GLU A 61 -2.67 9.87 -12.51
C GLU A 61 -2.54 11.00 -13.57
N GLU A 62 -3.23 11.06 -14.71
CA GLU A 62 -4.15 10.15 -15.42
C GLU A 62 -3.76 10.16 -16.93
N ALA A 63 -3.98 9.06 -17.64
CA ALA A 63 -4.12 9.11 -19.09
C ALA A 63 -5.61 9.42 -19.39
N GLU A 64 -5.88 10.63 -19.88
CA GLU A 64 -7.18 11.03 -20.44
C GLU A 64 -7.45 10.32 -21.78
#